data_AF-A0A920NA37-F1
#
_entry.id   AF-A0A920NA37-F1
#
_cell.length_a   1.000
_cell.length_b   1.000
_cell.length_c   1.000
_cell.angle_alpha   90.00
_cell.angle_beta   90.00
_cell.angle_gamma   90.00
#
_symmetry.space_group_name_H-M   'P 1'
#
loop_
_entity.id
_entity.type
_entity.pdbx_description
1 polymer ?
#
loop_
_entity_poly.entity_id
_entity_poly.type
_entity_poly.pdbx_seq_one_letter_code
_entity_poly.pdbx_strand_id
1 'polypeptide(L)' 'MRIVYELRGGVQPQVVLNNLYKQTALQSSYSANMLALIDGNPKVITLRTAFRNMLNSVNVWLEGELNLN' A
#
# COMPACT_ATOMS: atom_id res chain seq x y z
N MET A 1 -13.35 -15.63 5.97
CA MET A 1 -13.04 -16.86 5.21
C MET A 1 -12.16 -17.75 6.09
N ARG A 2 -12.40 -19.06 6.18
CA ARG A 2 -11.60 -20.00 6.99
C ARG A 2 -11.13 -21.15 6.11
N ILE A 3 -9.83 -21.35 6.02
CA ILE A 3 -9.18 -22.44 5.27
C ILE A 3 -8.36 -23.24 6.28
N VAL A 4 -8.51 -24.56 6.28
CA VAL A 4 -7.81 -25.48 7.20
C VAL A 4 -7.05 -26.49 6.36
N TYR A 5 -5.77 -26.68 6.68
CA TYR A 5 -4.92 -27.70 6.07
C TYR A 5 -4.62 -28.76 7.12
N GLU A 6 -5.03 -30.00 6.87
CA GLU A 6 -4.70 -31.13 7.72
C GLU A 6 -3.35 -31.72 7.30
N LEU A 7 -2.47 -31.91 8.28
CA LEU A 7 -1.13 -32.45 8.08
C LEU A 7 -1.09 -33.91 8.51
N ARG A 8 -0.32 -34.73 7.78
CA ARG A 8 -0.03 -36.11 8.18
C ARG A 8 0.88 -36.12 9.42
N GLY A 9 0.88 -37.21 10.18
CA GLY A 9 1.78 -37.35 11.33
C GLY A 9 3.26 -37.36 10.91
N GLY A 10 4.13 -36.78 11.75
CA GLY A 10 5.59 -36.81 11.54
C GLY A 10 6.16 -35.70 10.66
N VAL A 11 5.33 -34.83 10.08
CA VAL A 11 5.82 -33.61 9.40
C VAL A 11 5.88 -32.42 10.34
N GLN A 12 6.90 -31.58 10.16
CA GLN A 12 7.03 -30.32 10.88
C GLN A 12 6.14 -29.23 10.23
N PRO A 13 5.10 -28.73 10.92
CA PRO A 13 4.14 -27.80 10.32
C PRO A 13 4.78 -26.49 9.82
N GLN A 14 5.81 -25.99 10.51
CA GLN A 14 6.52 -24.77 10.14
C GLN A 14 7.22 -24.90 8.78
N VAL A 15 7.80 -26.07 8.48
CA VAL A 15 8.46 -26.33 7.19
C VAL A 15 7.42 -26.35 6.07
N VAL A 16 6.28 -27.01 6.30
CA VAL A 16 5.17 -27.05 5.34
C VAL A 16 4.62 -25.64 5.08
N LEU A 17 4.40 -24.85 6.13
CA LEU A 17 3.92 -23.47 6.00
C LEU A 17 4.90 -22.59 5.19
N ASN A 18 6.20 -22.69 5.46
CA ASN A 18 7.22 -21.96 4.72
C ASN A 18 7.25 -22.37 3.23
N ASN A 19 7.04 -23.64 2.93
CA ASN A 19 6.93 -24.12 1.55
C ASN A 19 5.67 -23.58 0.88
N LEU A 20 4.54 -23.54 1.59
CA LEU A 20 3.29 -22.95 1.08
C LEU A 20 3.45 -21.47 0.77
N TYR A 21 4.15 -20.70 1.62
CA TYR A 21 4.45 -19.29 1.33
C TYR A 21 5.31 -19.09 0.09
N LYS A 22 6.20 -20.04 -0.24
CA LYS A 22 7.09 -19.94 -1.40
C LYS A 22 6.45 -20.42 -2.71
N GLN A 23 5.62 -21.46 -2.65
CA GLN A 23 5.13 -22.17 -3.83
C GLN A 23 3.68 -21.81 -4.19
N THR A 24 2.97 -21.07 -3.33
CA THR A 24 1.58 -20.68 -3.57
C THR A 24 1.39 -19.18 -3.32
N ALA A 25 0.26 -18.63 -3.76
CA ALA A 25 -0.12 -17.24 -3.48
C ALA A 25 -0.59 -17.00 -2.03
N LEU A 26 -0.30 -17.91 -1.08
CA LEU A 26 -0.65 -17.76 0.33
C LEU A 26 0.04 -16.54 0.97
N GLN A 27 1.24 -16.20 0.50
CA GLN A 27 1.93 -14.96 0.83
C GLN A 27 2.39 -14.31 -0.47
N SER A 28 1.99 -13.06 -0.69
CA SER A 28 2.41 -12.27 -1.84
C SER A 28 3.11 -11.01 -1.38
N SER A 29 4.09 -10.54 -2.17
CA SER A 29 4.73 -9.25 -1.96
C SER A 29 4.05 -8.21 -2.83
N TYR A 30 3.69 -7.07 -2.25
CA TYR A 30 3.18 -5.93 -2.99
C TYR A 30 4.27 -4.88 -3.13
N SER A 31 4.69 -4.62 -4.37
CA SER A 31 5.60 -3.52 -4.67
C SER A 31 4.79 -2.24 -4.89
N ALA A 32 4.83 -1.33 -3.91
CA ALA A 32 4.15 -0.06 -4.00
C ALA A 32 4.97 0.95 -4.82
N ASN A 33 4.43 1.43 -5.93
CA ASN A 33 4.98 2.56 -6.68
C ASN A 33 4.03 3.76 -6.53
N MET A 34 4.36 4.66 -5.61
CA MET A 34 3.59 5.88 -5.37
C MET A 34 3.90 6.93 -6.45
N LEU A 35 3.28 6.79 -7.62
CA LEU A 35 3.40 7.73 -8.73
C LEU A 35 2.22 8.71 -8.72
N ALA A 36 2.50 10.01 -8.81
CA ALA A 36 1.48 11.05 -8.87
C ALA A 36 1.92 12.22 -9.76
N LEU A 37 0.95 13.02 -10.21
CA LEU A 37 1.21 14.28 -10.89
C LEU A 37 1.40 15.38 -9.84
N ILE A 38 2.54 16.07 -9.88
CA ILE A 38 2.78 17.29 -9.11
C ILE A 38 3.11 18.39 -10.13
N ASP A 39 2.32 19.47 -10.11
CA ASP A 39 2.48 20.61 -11.03
C ASP A 39 2.53 20.17 -12.51
N GLY A 40 1.63 19.25 -12.87
CA GLY A 40 1.53 18.71 -14.24
C GLY A 40 2.60 17.68 -14.64
N ASN A 41 3.57 17.38 -13.76
CA ASN A 41 4.65 16.45 -14.06
C ASN A 41 4.55 15.14 -13.25
N PRO A 42 4.74 13.96 -13.87
CA PRO A 42 4.72 12.69 -13.15
C PRO A 42 5.97 12.55 -12.28
N LYS A 43 5.76 12.32 -10.98
CA LYS A 43 6.81 12.12 -9.99
C LYS A 43 6.49 10.92 -9.11
N VAL A 44 7.51 10.12 -8.82
CA VAL A 44 7.44 9.10 -7.76
C VAL A 44 7.61 9.85 -6.43
N ILE A 45 6.65 9.68 -5.53
CA ILE A 45 6.52 10.48 -4.31
C ILE A 45 6.56 9.59 -3.07
N THR A 46 7.02 10.16 -1.96
CA THR A 46 6.95 9.51 -0.65
C THR A 46 5.61 9.80 0.02
N LEU A 47 5.23 8.98 1.01
CA LEU A 47 4.01 9.18 1.79
C LEU A 47 3.94 10.59 2.43
N ARG A 48 5.08 11.10 2.94
CA ARG A 48 5.17 12.46 3.48
C ARG A 48 4.82 13.52 2.44
N THR A 49 5.30 13.34 1.21
CA THR A 49 5.05 14.26 0.10
C THR A 49 3.59 14.21 -0.33
N ALA A 50 3.00 13.01 -0.37
CA ALA A 50 1.57 12.83 -0.65
C ALA A 50 0.70 13.62 0.34
N PHE A 51 0.92 13.46 1.65
CA PHE A 51 0.16 14.19 2.67
C PHE A 51 0.40 15.70 2.61
N ARG A 52 1.65 16.13 2.41
CA ARG A 52 1.96 17.56 2.30
C ARG A 52 1.25 18.20 1.10
N ASN A 53 1.25 17.53 -0.04
CA ASN A 53 0.56 18.03 -1.23
C ASN A 53 -0.94 18.10 -1.01
N MET A 54 -1.54 17.08 -0.37
CA MET A 54 -2.96 17.10 -0.02
C MET A 54 -3.32 18.28 0.88
N LEU A 55 -2.54 18.54 1.93
CA LEU A 55 -2.78 19.68 2.83
C LEU A 55 -2.60 21.03 2.12
N ASN A 56 -1.58 21.16 1.27
CA ASN A 56 -1.36 22.38 0.49
C ASN A 56 -2.55 22.65 -0.45
N SER A 57 -3.06 21.63 -1.14
CA SER A 57 -4.23 21.78 -2.01
C SER A 57 -5.48 22.23 -1.25
N VAL A 58 -5.66 21.75 -0.01
CA VAL A 58 -6.77 22.20 0.86
C VAL A 58 -6.59 23.66 1.28
N ASN A 59 -5.39 24.07 1.69
CA ASN A 59 -5.14 25.45 2.10
C ASN A 59 -5.37 26.44 0.96
N VAL A 60 -4.89 26.12 -0.25
CA VAL A 60 -5.14 26.96 -1.44
C VAL A 60 -6.63 27.10 -1.72
N TRP A 61 -7.40 26.03 -1.54
CA TRP A 61 -8.85 26.07 -1.66
C TRP A 61 -9.51 27.00 -0.63
N LEU A 62 -9.08 26.93 0.64
CA LEU A 62 -9.61 27.78 1.71
C LEU A 62 -9.26 29.27 1.48
N GLU A 63 -8.03 29.56 1.05
CA GLU A 63 -7.63 30.93 0.69
C GLU A 63 -8.41 31.46 -0.52
N GLY A 64 -8.69 30.61 -1.50
CA GLY A 64 -9.55 30.96 -2.64
C GLY A 64 -10.97 31.36 -2.22
N GLU A 65 -11.57 30.62 -1.29
CA GLU A 65 -12.92 30.90 -0.78
C GLU A 65 -12.99 32.20 0.05
N LEU A 66 -11.93 32.52 0.80
CA LEU A 66 -11.85 33.75 1.59
C LEU A 66 -11.65 35.01 0.74
N ASN A 67 -11.05 34.89 -0.44
CA ASN A 67 -10.83 36.01 -1.37
C ASN A 67 -12.03 36.30 -2.29
N LEU A 68 -13.06 35.42 -2.27
CA LEU A 68 -14.31 35.60 -3.01
C LEU A 68 -15.43 36.25 -2.16
N ASN A 69 -15.16 36.57 -0.90
CA ASN A 69 -16.05 37.29 0.04
C ASN A 69 -15.46 38.66 0.42
#